data_AF-A0A258M304-F1
#
_entry.id   AF-A0A258M304-F1
#
_cell.length_a   1.000
_cell.length_b   1.000
_cell.length_c   1.000
_cell.angle_alpha   90.00
_cell.angle_beta   90.00
_cell.angle_gamma   90.00
#
_symmetry.space_group_name_H-M   'P 1'
#
loop_
_entity.id
_entity.type
_entity.pdbx_description
1 polymer ?
#
loop_
_entity_poly.entity_id
_entity_poly.type
_entity_poly.pdbx_seq_one_letter_code
_entity_poly.pdbx_strand_id
1 'polypeptide(L)'
;MRAFISNLGLIGAAVSIFIATPVYADEASRNKEIQERFSQYDVNRDGKLTLNEAKGCMPRVYDHFSRIDEQNKGYVTVAQIEAMAAR
;
A
#
# COMPACT_ATOMS: atom_id res chain seq x y z
N MET A 1 -9.65 68.49 18.77
CA MET A 1 -10.54 67.33 18.61
C MET A 1 -9.72 66.15 18.07
N ARG A 2 -9.65 65.04 18.82
CA ARG A 2 -9.57 63.60 18.41
C ARG A 2 -8.43 63.20 17.46
N ALA A 3 -7.27 62.74 17.94
CA ALA A 3 -6.93 61.39 18.46
C ALA A 3 -6.67 60.32 17.35
N PHE A 4 -5.40 59.93 17.27
CA PHE A 4 -4.79 58.64 16.88
C PHE A 4 -5.63 57.66 16.04
N ILE A 5 -5.11 57.36 14.84
CA ILE A 5 -5.58 56.28 13.98
C ILE A 5 -5.07 54.97 14.59
N SER A 6 -5.97 54.24 15.24
CA SER A 6 -5.72 52.90 15.79
C SER A 6 -5.65 51.84 14.69
N ASN A 7 -4.62 51.00 14.83
CA ASN A 7 -4.35 49.76 14.13
C ASN A 7 -5.43 48.70 14.45
N LEU A 8 -6.18 48.15 13.47
CA LEU A 8 -6.69 46.76 13.49
C LEU A 8 -7.39 46.39 12.16
N GLY A 9 -6.85 45.39 11.46
CA GLY A 9 -7.42 44.85 10.21
C GLY A 9 -6.90 43.44 9.90
N LEU A 10 -7.10 42.51 10.84
CA LEU A 10 -7.42 41.09 10.60
C LEU A 10 -8.41 41.01 9.39
N ILE A 11 -8.43 40.12 8.40
CA ILE A 11 -8.10 38.70 8.25
C ILE A 11 -8.13 38.43 6.73
N GLY A 12 -7.28 37.56 6.20
CA GLY A 12 -7.49 37.02 4.86
C GLY A 12 -6.36 36.17 4.30
N ALA A 13 -5.58 35.49 5.14
CA ALA A 13 -4.68 34.46 4.65
C ALA A 13 -5.54 33.28 4.16
N ALA A 14 -5.70 33.18 2.85
CA ALA A 14 -6.25 32.02 2.17
C ALA A 14 -5.35 30.81 2.48
N VAL A 15 -5.65 30.10 3.56
CA VAL A 15 -5.03 28.80 3.83
C VAL A 15 -5.81 27.80 2.99
N SER A 16 -5.27 27.50 1.81
CA SER A 16 -5.66 26.38 0.99
C SER A 16 -5.43 25.08 1.77
N ILE A 17 -6.45 24.63 2.49
CA ILE A 17 -6.48 23.29 3.07
C ILE A 17 -6.90 22.33 1.94
N PHE A 18 -5.92 21.84 1.19
CA PHE A 18 -6.08 20.67 0.33
C PHE A 18 -5.30 19.52 0.98
N ILE A 19 -5.84 18.99 2.08
CA ILE A 19 -5.24 17.82 2.73
C ILE A 19 -5.70 16.57 1.98
N ALA A 20 -4.72 15.74 1.67
CA ALA A 20 -4.73 14.53 0.87
C ALA A 20 -5.99 13.66 1.01
N THR A 21 -6.47 13.19 -0.15
CA THR A 21 -7.41 12.07 -0.26
C THR A 21 -6.87 10.82 0.44
N PRO A 22 -7.69 10.05 1.18
CA PRO A 22 -7.24 8.84 1.83
C PRO A 22 -7.08 7.72 0.78
N VAL A 23 -5.84 7.36 0.45
CA VAL A 23 -5.49 6.17 -0.37
C VAL A 23 -5.74 4.85 0.39
N TYR A 24 -6.27 4.90 1.62
CA TYR A 24 -6.42 3.74 2.50
C TYR A 24 -7.55 2.76 2.14
N ALA A 25 -8.61 3.18 1.46
CA ALA A 25 -9.73 2.28 1.15
C ALA A 25 -9.37 1.23 0.09
N ASP A 26 -8.44 1.56 -0.79
CA ASP A 26 -7.99 0.69 -1.88
C ASP A 26 -7.08 -0.43 -1.35
N GLU A 27 -6.19 -0.10 -0.40
CA GLU A 27 -5.18 -1.01 0.13
C GLU A 27 -5.80 -2.19 0.90
N ALA A 28 -6.79 -1.95 1.76
CA ALA A 28 -7.47 -3.00 2.51
C ALA A 28 -8.21 -4.01 1.59
N SER A 29 -8.76 -3.53 0.47
CA SER A 29 -9.43 -4.39 -0.50
C SER A 29 -8.43 -5.23 -1.30
N ARG A 30 -7.30 -4.63 -1.72
CA ARG A 30 -6.23 -5.36 -2.41
C ARG A 30 -5.57 -6.40 -1.50
N ASN A 31 -5.31 -6.09 -0.24
CA ASN A 31 -4.73 -7.06 0.70
C ASN A 31 -5.67 -8.24 0.94
N LYS A 32 -6.99 -8.02 1.02
CA LYS A 32 -7.96 -9.12 1.09
C LYS A 32 -7.92 -10.00 -0.14
N GLU A 33 -7.93 -9.42 -1.35
CA GLU A 33 -7.83 -10.21 -2.58
C GLU A 33 -6.51 -11.01 -2.60
N ILE A 34 -5.40 -10.37 -2.24
CA ILE A 34 -4.10 -11.02 -2.13
C ILE A 34 -4.14 -12.18 -1.14
N GLN A 35 -4.72 -12.00 0.05
CA GLN A 35 -4.82 -13.06 1.06
C GLN A 35 -5.74 -14.20 0.64
N GLU A 36 -6.86 -13.91 0.01
CA GLU A 36 -7.78 -14.95 -0.51
C GLU A 36 -7.10 -15.76 -1.60
N ARG A 37 -6.46 -15.09 -2.55
CA ARG A 37 -5.71 -15.73 -3.62
C ARG A 37 -4.49 -16.47 -3.09
N PHE A 38 -3.79 -15.91 -2.11
CA PHE A 38 -2.69 -16.56 -1.42
C PHE A 38 -3.14 -17.88 -0.77
N SER A 39 -4.20 -17.81 0.03
CA SER A 39 -4.75 -18.96 0.75
C SER A 39 -5.29 -20.06 -0.17
N GLN A 40 -5.67 -19.71 -1.41
CA GLN A 40 -6.08 -20.71 -2.41
C GLN A 40 -4.91 -21.53 -2.96
N TYR A 41 -3.68 -20.98 -2.95
CA TYR A 41 -2.51 -21.61 -3.56
C TYR A 41 -1.45 -22.02 -2.53
N ASP A 42 -1.54 -21.55 -1.28
CA ASP A 42 -0.81 -22.05 -0.12
C ASP A 42 -1.41 -23.40 0.33
N VAL A 43 -1.08 -24.46 -0.41
CA VAL A 43 -1.65 -25.81 -0.23
C VAL A 43 -1.26 -26.41 1.12
N ASN A 44 -0.04 -26.15 1.56
CA ASN A 44 0.50 -26.63 2.84
C ASN A 44 0.18 -25.69 4.02
N ARG A 45 -0.41 -24.51 3.76
CA ARG A 45 -0.78 -23.50 4.76
C ARG A 45 0.40 -23.08 5.63
N ASP A 46 1.58 -22.98 5.03
CA ASP A 46 2.81 -22.60 5.73
C ASP A 46 3.05 -21.09 5.72
N GLY A 47 2.16 -20.32 5.07
CA GLY A 47 2.27 -18.87 4.93
C GLY A 47 3.27 -18.45 3.86
N LYS A 48 3.65 -19.34 2.93
CA LYS A 48 4.59 -19.09 1.85
C LYS A 48 4.04 -19.56 0.51
N LEU A 49 4.46 -18.89 -0.56
CA LEU A 49 4.20 -19.29 -1.95
C LEU A 49 5.53 -19.54 -2.64
N THR A 50 5.70 -20.72 -3.18
CA THR A 50 6.83 -21.04 -4.07
C THR A 50 6.62 -20.43 -5.45
N LEU A 51 7.69 -20.36 -6.25
CA LEU A 51 7.62 -19.86 -7.63
C LEU A 51 6.53 -20.56 -8.47
N ASN A 52 6.39 -21.87 -8.32
CA ASN A 52 5.42 -22.67 -9.05
C ASN A 52 3.98 -22.34 -8.64
N GLU A 53 3.73 -22.11 -7.35
CA GLU A 53 2.42 -21.74 -6.84
C GLU A 53 2.07 -20.28 -7.20
N ALA A 54 3.05 -19.38 -7.14
CA ALA A 54 2.90 -17.98 -7.54
C ALA A 54 2.53 -17.83 -9.02
N LYS A 55 3.01 -18.73 -9.90
CA LYS A 55 2.73 -18.70 -11.34
C LYS A 55 1.25 -18.75 -11.69
N GLY A 56 0.46 -19.56 -10.97
CA GLY A 56 -0.98 -19.71 -11.23
C GLY A 56 -1.83 -18.61 -10.60
N CYS A 57 -1.36 -18.07 -9.48
CA CYS A 57 -2.13 -17.17 -8.65
C CYS A 57 -1.90 -15.69 -8.98
N MET A 58 -0.63 -15.33 -9.21
CA MET A 58 -0.17 -13.95 -9.18
C MET A 58 0.93 -13.72 -10.23
N PRO A 59 0.57 -13.44 -11.49
CA PRO A 59 1.54 -13.24 -12.57
C PRO A 59 2.54 -12.11 -12.28
N ARG A 60 2.11 -11.04 -11.61
CA ARG A 60 3.01 -9.95 -11.17
C ARG A 60 4.05 -10.39 -10.14
N VAL A 61 3.66 -11.27 -9.21
CA VAL A 61 4.57 -11.82 -8.20
C VAL A 61 5.53 -12.80 -8.87
N TYR A 62 5.05 -13.62 -9.81
CA TYR A 62 5.89 -14.52 -10.59
C TYR A 62 6.95 -13.77 -11.40
N ASP A 63 6.57 -12.73 -12.15
CA ASP A 63 7.49 -11.92 -12.95
C ASP A 63 8.54 -11.21 -12.10
N HIS A 64 8.17 -10.81 -10.87
CA HIS A 64 9.06 -10.17 -9.92
C HIS A 64 9.55 -11.09 -8.82
N PHE A 65 9.41 -12.41 -8.95
CA PHE A 65 9.64 -13.33 -7.85
C PHE A 65 11.07 -13.23 -7.32
N SER A 66 12.05 -13.21 -8.21
CA SER A 66 13.46 -13.04 -7.84
C SER A 66 13.77 -11.69 -7.18
N ARG A 67 12.95 -10.66 -7.43
CA ARG A 67 13.05 -9.36 -6.76
C ARG A 67 12.42 -9.39 -5.37
N ILE A 68 11.36 -10.17 -5.18
CA ILE A 68 10.62 -10.29 -3.92
C ILE A 68 11.37 -11.25 -2.97
N ASP A 69 11.88 -12.36 -3.50
CA ASP A 69 12.73 -13.32 -2.80
C ASP A 69 14.19 -12.85 -2.78
N GLU A 70 14.45 -11.74 -2.08
CA GLU A 70 15.79 -11.16 -1.93
C GLU A 70 16.79 -12.15 -1.29
N GLN A 71 16.27 -13.12 -0.53
CA GLN A 71 17.06 -14.11 0.19
C GLN A 71 17.27 -15.40 -0.61
N ASN A 72 16.75 -15.49 -1.84
CA ASN A 72 16.84 -16.67 -2.71
C ASN A 72 16.43 -17.98 -2.00
N LYS A 73 15.38 -17.89 -1.19
CA LYS A 73 14.81 -18.99 -0.41
C LYS A 73 13.96 -19.93 -1.25
N GLY A 74 13.56 -19.52 -2.45
CA GLY A 74 12.66 -20.24 -3.34
C GLY A 74 11.18 -20.08 -2.99
N TYR A 75 10.85 -19.15 -2.07
CA TYR A 75 9.48 -18.83 -1.67
C TYR A 75 9.34 -17.36 -1.27
N VAL A 76 8.12 -16.83 -1.39
CA VAL A 76 7.74 -15.48 -0.95
C VAL A 76 6.59 -15.56 0.05
N THR A 77 6.51 -14.61 0.97
CA THR A 77 5.43 -14.55 1.97
C THR A 77 4.32 -13.59 1.56
N VAL A 78 3.12 -13.71 2.17
CA VAL A 78 2.04 -12.73 2.01
C VAL A 78 2.55 -11.31 2.18
N ALA A 79 3.30 -11.04 3.25
CA ALA A 79 3.79 -9.69 3.55
C ALA A 79 4.68 -9.12 2.43
N GLN A 80 5.50 -9.96 1.79
CA GLN A 80 6.34 -9.53 0.67
C GLN A 80 5.52 -9.27 -0.59
N ILE A 81 4.46 -10.06 -0.82
CA ILE A 81 3.52 -9.86 -1.92
C ILE A 81 2.70 -8.58 -1.72
N GLU A 82 2.18 -8.36 -0.52
CA GLU A 82 1.45 -7.14 -0.14
C GLU A 82 2.34 -5.91 -0.31
N ALA A 83 3.59 -5.97 0.17
CA ALA A 83 4.56 -4.89 0.00
C ALA A 83 4.85 -4.59 -1.48
N MET A 84 4.86 -5.61 -2.35
CA MET A 84 5.00 -5.43 -3.79
C MET A 84 3.75 -4.83 -4.43
N ALA A 85 2.55 -5.19 -3.97
CA ALA A 85 1.28 -4.69 -4.49
C ALA A 85 0.90 -3.28 -3.99
N ALA A 86 1.52 -2.84 -2.89
CA ALA A 86 1.43 -1.48 -2.38
C ALA A 86 2.33 -0.50 -3.15
N ARG A 87 3.27 -1.01 -3.96
CA ARG A 87 4.27 -0.23 -4.70
C ARG A 87 3.84 0.05 -6.14
#